data_AF-X7FAX8-F1
#
_entry.id   AF-X7FAX8-F1
#
_cell.length_a   1.000
_cell.length_b   1.000
_cell.length_c   1.000
_cell.angle_alpha   90.00
_cell.angle_beta   90.00
_cell.angle_gamma   90.00
#
_symmetry.space_group_name_H-M   'P 1'
#
loop_
_entity.id
_entity.type
_entity.pdbx_description
1 polymer ?
#
loop_
_entity_poly.entity_id
_entity_poly.type
_entity_poly.pdbx_seq_one_letter_code
_entity_poly.pdbx_strand_id
1 'polypeptide(L)' 'MLTLIGLVVAFVLVAVLTNRATRACRWREYRHSDTESTWTCVQCGARTTGIRGRAPETCLRDNA' A
#
# COMPACT_ATOMS: atom_id res chain seq x y z
N MET A 1 -22.95 7.49 27.79
CA MET A 1 -21.64 6.86 28.09
C MET A 1 -21.32 5.72 27.12
N LEU A 2 -22.23 4.76 26.95
CA LEU A 2 -22.07 3.64 25.99
C LEU A 2 -21.83 4.10 24.54
N THR A 3 -22.52 5.15 24.11
CA THR A 3 -22.38 5.76 22.77
C THR A 3 -20.98 6.35 22.55
N LEU A 4 -20.43 7.03 23.56
CA LEU A 4 -19.08 7.60 23.49
C LEU A 4 -18.02 6.49 23.43
N ILE A 5 -18.20 5.44 24.24
CA ILE A 5 -17.32 4.27 24.23
C ILE A 5 -17.36 3.58 22.86
N GLY A 6 -18.55 3.37 22.29
CA GLY A 6 -18.71 2.78 20.96
C GLY A 6 -18.04 3.61 19.86
N LEU A 7 -18.14 4.93 19.93
CA LEU A 7 -17.51 5.83 18.95
C LEU A 7 -15.98 5.80 19.02
N VAL A 8 -15.41 5.78 20.24
CA VAL A 8 -13.96 5.65 20.42
C VAL A 8 -13.47 4.30 19.90
N VAL A 9 -14.17 3.20 20.23
CA VAL A 9 -13.81 1.86 19.75
C VAL A 9 -13.88 1.77 18.23
N ALA A 10 -14.92 2.33 17.60
CA ALA A 10 -15.01 2.37 16.14
C ALA A 10 -13.83 3.11 15.50
N PHE A 11 -13.42 4.25 16.05
CA PHE A 11 -12.25 5.00 15.56
C PHE A 11 -10.94 4.22 15.72
N VAL A 12 -10.75 3.53 16.85
CA VAL A 12 -9.57 2.71 17.10
C VAL A 12 -9.52 1.53 16.12
N LEU A 13 -10.66 0.84 15.91
CA LEU A 13 -10.75 -0.25 14.94
C LEU A 13 -10.43 0.22 13.53
N VAL A 14 -10.97 1.36 13.08
CA VAL A 14 -10.61 1.93 11.78
C VAL A 14 -9.12 2.28 11.74
N ALA A 15 -8.56 2.93 12.77
CA ALA A 15 -7.15 3.31 12.78
C ALA A 15 -6.18 2.10 12.76
N VAL A 16 -6.56 0.97 13.36
CA VAL A 16 -5.76 -0.26 13.41
C VAL A 16 -5.99 -1.13 12.16
N LEU A 17 -7.24 -1.33 11.76
CA LEU A 17 -7.62 -2.21 10.64
C LEU A 17 -7.46 -1.57 9.27
N THR A 18 -7.40 -0.24 9.17
CA THR A 18 -7.13 0.43 7.89
C THR A 18 -5.63 0.35 7.59
N ASN A 19 -5.22 -0.85 7.22
CA ASN A 19 -4.00 -1.28 6.56
C ASN A 19 -2.87 -0.21 6.49
N ARG A 20 -2.11 -0.09 7.59
CA ARG A 20 -0.94 0.81 7.66
C ARG A 20 0.10 0.51 6.57
N ALA A 21 0.17 -0.73 6.12
CA ALA A 21 1.17 -1.17 5.15
C ALA A 21 0.98 -0.47 3.79
N THR A 22 -0.25 -0.37 3.28
CA THR A 22 -0.51 0.27 1.98
C THR A 22 -0.49 1.79 2.01
N ARG A 23 -0.84 2.43 3.14
CA ARG A 23 -0.91 3.91 3.25
C ARG A 23 0.42 4.62 2.98
N ALA A 24 1.53 3.98 3.32
CA ALA A 24 2.87 4.56 3.12
C ALA A 24 3.56 4.06 1.85
N CYS A 25 2.98 3.09 1.13
CA CYS A 25 3.62 2.55 -0.06
C CYS A 25 3.58 3.60 -1.17
N ARG A 26 4.79 4.02 -1.57
CA ARG A 26 5.03 4.93 -2.69
C ARG A 26 5.75 4.15 -3.77
N TRP A 27 4.98 3.73 -4.77
CA TRP A 27 5.52 3.04 -5.93
C TRP A 27 6.22 4.01 -6.88
N ARG A 28 7.45 3.68 -7.29
CA ARG A 28 8.15 4.34 -8.38
C ARG A 28 8.23 3.43 -9.58
N GLU A 29 7.86 3.97 -10.73
CA GLU A 29 7.96 3.33 -12.03
C GLU A 29 9.39 3.45 -12.56
N TYR A 30 10.00 2.32 -12.90
CA TYR A 30 11.23 2.23 -13.69
C TYR A 30 10.90 1.57 -15.01
N ARG A 31 10.97 2.35 -16.08
CA ARG A 31 10.60 1.90 -17.43
C ARG A 31 11.77 1.12 -18.02
N HIS A 32 11.52 -0.13 -18.38
CA HIS A 32 12.50 -0.97 -19.08
C HIS A 32 12.12 -1.16 -20.55
N SER A 33 10.83 -1.25 -20.86
CA SER A 33 10.32 -1.38 -22.23
C SER A 33 9.04 -0.56 -22.42
N ASP A 34 8.49 -0.56 -23.64
CA ASP A 34 7.21 0.10 -23.91
C ASP A 34 6.01 -0.61 -23.27
N THR A 35 6.14 -1.91 -22.99
CA THR A 35 5.08 -2.74 -22.42
C THR A 35 5.25 -3.00 -20.92
N GLU A 36 6.49 -3.05 -20.43
CA GLU A 36 6.79 -3.47 -19.06
C GLU A 36 7.57 -2.41 -18.27
N SER A 37 7.17 -2.27 -17.02
CA SER A 37 7.81 -1.41 -16.04
C SER A 37 8.07 -2.18 -14.76
N THR A 38 9.24 -1.96 -14.17
CA THR A 38 9.54 -2.41 -12.82
C THR A 38 9.05 -1.36 -11.83
N TRP A 39 8.18 -1.77 -10.92
CA TRP A 39 7.69 -0.96 -9.83
C TRP A 39 8.50 -1.28 -8.59
N THR A 40 9.08 -0.25 -7.97
CA THR A 40 9.78 -0.38 -6.69
C THR A 40 9.18 0.57 -5.68
N CYS A 41 8.81 0.07 -4.51
CA CYS A 41 8.33 0.89 -3.42
C CYS A 41 9.52 1.59 -2.73
N VAL A 42 9.53 2.92 -2.69
CA VAL A 42 10.62 3.67 -2.02
C VAL A 42 10.59 3.58 -0.51
N GLN A 43 9.46 3.18 0.08
CA GLN A 43 9.29 3.14 1.52
C GLN A 43 9.68 1.79 2.13
N CYS A 44 9.31 0.69 1.47
CA CYS A 44 9.60 -0.67 1.97
C CYS A 44 10.60 -1.45 1.11
N GLY A 45 10.96 -0.97 -0.09
CA GLY A 45 11.90 -1.64 -0.98
C GLY A 45 11.29 -2.78 -1.81
N ALA A 46 10.01 -3.11 -1.63
CA ALA A 46 9.33 -4.14 -2.42
C ALA A 46 9.44 -3.86 -3.92
N ARG A 47 9.65 -4.91 -4.73
CA ARG A 47 9.80 -4.83 -6.19
C ARG A 47 8.81 -5.74 -6.88
N THR A 48 8.28 -5.29 -8.00
CA THR A 48 7.45 -6.11 -8.88
C THR A 48 7.55 -5.63 -10.31
N THR A 49 7.36 -6.53 -11.26
CA THR A 49 7.29 -6.22 -12.69
C THR A 49 5.84 -6.25 -13.12
N GLY A 50 5.41 -5.26 -13.89
CA GLY A 50 4.04 -5.18 -14.35
C GLY A 50 3.88 -4.31 -15.59
N ILE A 51 2.63 -4.14 -15.99
CA ILE A 51 2.28 -3.32 -17.15
C ILE A 51 2.66 -1.88 -16.88
N ARG A 52 3.26 -1.25 -17.89
CA ARG A 52 3.59 0.18 -17.86
C ARG A 52 2.39 1.04 -17.48
N GLY A 53 2.60 2.01 -16.60
CA GLY A 53 1.56 2.93 -16.13
C GLY A 53 0.53 2.34 -15.16
N ARG A 54 0.56 1.04 -14.86
CA ARG A 54 -0.31 0.43 -13.85
C ARG A 54 0.47 0.09 -12.58
N ALA A 55 0.43 1.00 -11.61
CA ALA A 55 1.03 0.78 -10.30
C ALA A 55 0.30 -0.36 -9.54
N PRO A 56 1.00 -1.11 -8.66
CA PRO A 56 0.37 -2.12 -7.83
C PRO A 56 -0.63 -1.51 -6.84
N GLU A 57 -1.84 -2.08 -6.78
CA GLU A 57 -2.90 -1.64 -5.86
C GLU A 57 -2.67 -2.09 -4.41
N THR A 58 -1.81 -3.09 -4.22
CA THR A 58 -1.44 -3.65 -2.92
C THR A 58 0.04 -3.43 -2.63
N CYS A 59 0.40 -3.40 -1.35
CA CYS A 59 1.80 -3.31 -0.98
C CYS A 59 2.41 -4.71 -0.90
N LEU A 60 3.45 -4.95 -1.69
CA LEU A 60 4.11 -6.26 -1.81
C LEU A 60 5.26 -6.43 -0.81
N ARG A 61 5.19 -5.78 0.35
CA ARG A 61 6.26 -5.81 1.36
C ARG A 61 6.59 -7.22 1.81
N ASP A 62 5.57 -8.04 2.04
CA ASP A 62 5.71 -9.42 2.53
C ASP A 62 5.86 -10.44 1.40
N ASN A 63 5.94 -9.99 0.13
CA ASN A 63 6.18 -10.83 -1.05
C ASN A 63 7.64 -10.72 -1.55
N ALA A 64 8.53 -10.14 -0.74
CA ALA A 64 9.94 -9.93 -1.05
C ALA A 64 10.83 -11.05 -0.50
#